data_AF-B4D4K5-F1
#
_entry.id   AF-B4D4K5-F1
#
_cell.length_a   1.000
_cell.length_b   1.000
_cell.length_c   1.000
_cell.angle_alpha   90.00
_cell.angle_beta   90.00
_cell.angle_gamma   90.00
#
_symmetry.space_group_name_H-M   'P 1'
#
loop_
_entity.id
_entity.type
_entity.pdbx_description
1 polymer ?
#
loop_
_entity_poly.entity_id
_entity_poly.type
_entity_poly.pdbx_seq_one_letter_code
_entity_poly.pdbx_strand_id
1 'polypeptide(L)'
;MTPQPLSRREALKRVIGVSIALSSLNISSYGAVQGIGTDPNLHKKEIPWPRVLTDEEKRTATALGDIIVPADEFGPAASAVGVLDFIDEWVSAPYEAQQKDQKVIRPGLE
;
A
#
# COMPACT_ATOMS: atom_id res chain seq x y z
N MET A 1 27.73 -14.81 36.85
CA MET A 1 26.62 -13.92 37.26
C MET A 1 25.33 -14.66 36.98
N THR A 2 24.80 -15.36 37.97
CA THR A 2 23.61 -16.23 37.84
C THR A 2 22.35 -15.37 37.77
N PRO A 3 21.48 -15.53 36.75
CA PRO A 3 20.25 -14.76 36.66
C PRO A 3 19.32 -15.14 37.81
N GLN A 4 18.91 -14.13 38.60
CA GLN A 4 17.95 -14.30 39.69
C GLN A 4 16.57 -14.69 39.14
N PRO A 5 15.85 -15.63 39.78
CA PRO A 5 14.51 -16.04 39.35
C PRO A 5 13.50 -14.89 39.56
N LEU A 6 12.76 -14.55 38.50
CA LEU A 6 11.78 -13.45 38.52
C LEU A 6 10.54 -13.84 39.32
N SER A 7 10.13 -12.97 40.25
CA SER A 7 8.88 -13.17 40.99
C SER A 7 7.64 -12.94 40.11
N ARG A 8 6.51 -13.58 40.44
CA ARG A 8 5.23 -13.43 39.72
C ARG A 8 4.78 -11.97 39.59
N ARG A 9 5.09 -11.13 40.58
CA ARG A 9 4.81 -9.69 40.59
C ARG A 9 5.73 -8.91 39.65
N GLU A 10 7.00 -9.30 39.54
CA GLU A 10 7.95 -8.69 38.60
C GLU A 10 7.64 -9.08 37.16
N ALA A 11 7.23 -10.33 36.92
CA ALA A 11 6.71 -10.77 35.63
C ALA A 11 5.49 -9.93 35.22
N LEU A 12 4.53 -9.72 36.13
CA LEU A 12 3.33 -8.92 35.85
C LEU A 12 3.67 -7.45 35.53
N LYS A 13 4.62 -6.85 36.25
CA LYS A 13 5.09 -5.49 35.97
C LYS A 13 5.78 -5.38 34.60
N ARG A 14 6.53 -6.40 34.18
CA ARG A 14 7.18 -6.42 32.86
C ARG A 14 6.18 -6.58 31.72
N VAL A 15 5.11 -7.36 31.90
CA VAL A 15 4.03 -7.49 30.90
C VAL A 15 3.31 -6.16 30.64
N ILE A 16 3.08 -5.35 31.67
CA ILE A 16 2.49 -3.99 31.50
C ILE A 16 3.44 -3.06 30.73
N GLY A 17 4.76 -3.17 30.98
CA GLY A 17 5.77 -2.37 30.29
C GLY A 17 5.93 -2.70 28.80
N VAL A 18 5.62 -3.93 28.37
CA VAL A 18 5.71 -4.35 26.97
C VAL A 18 4.47 -3.94 26.15
N SER A 19 3.30 -3.79 26.77
CA SER A 19 2.07 -3.39 26.05
C SER A 19 2.11 -1.98 25.47
N ILE A 20 2.93 -1.08 26.03
CA ILE A 20 3.05 0.30 25.50
C ILE A 20 3.80 0.31 24.16
N ALA A 21 4.76 -0.60 23.94
CA ALA A 21 5.51 -0.68 22.68
C ALA A 21 4.68 -1.22 21.50
N LEU A 22 3.62 -2.01 21.77
CA LEU A 22 2.71 -2.48 20.72
C LEU A 22 1.68 -1.42 20.31
N SER A 23 1.45 -0.41 21.14
CA SER A 23 0.49 0.66 20.85
C SER A 23 0.99 1.62 19.75
N SER A 24 2.30 1.65 19.51
CA SER A 24 2.92 2.39 18.40
C SER A 24 3.06 1.56 17.11
N LEU A 25 2.66 0.29 17.11
CA LEU A 25 2.46 -0.40 15.85
C LEU A 25 1.21 0.22 15.22
N ASN A 26 1.45 1.09 14.24
CA ASN A 26 0.45 1.58 13.32
C ASN A 26 0.01 0.39 12.46
N ILE A 27 -0.75 -0.53 13.07
CA ILE A 27 -1.47 -1.57 12.36
C ILE A 27 -2.55 -0.79 11.63
N SER A 28 -2.24 -0.37 10.42
CA SER A 28 -3.22 0.13 9.46
C SER A 28 -4.24 -0.98 9.28
N SER A 29 -5.29 -0.96 10.10
CA SER A 29 -6.51 -1.69 9.78
C SER A 29 -7.06 -0.98 8.56
N TYR A 30 -6.73 -1.47 7.38
CA TYR A 30 -7.41 -1.10 6.15
C TYR A 30 -8.86 -1.58 6.33
N GLY A 31 -9.71 -0.74 6.94
CA GLY A 31 -11.15 -0.94 6.90
C GLY A 31 -11.55 -1.05 5.44
N ALA A 32 -12.51 -1.94 5.12
CA ALA A 32 -12.98 -2.09 3.75
C ALA A 32 -13.45 -0.73 3.24
N VAL A 33 -12.70 -0.14 2.30
CA VAL A 33 -13.09 1.12 1.67
C VAL A 33 -14.32 0.83 0.83
N GLN A 34 -15.38 1.60 0.99
CA GLN A 34 -16.61 1.39 0.22
C GLN A 34 -16.45 1.99 -1.18
N GLY A 35 -16.74 1.21 -2.22
CA GLY A 35 -16.75 1.70 -3.60
C GLY A 35 -17.84 2.76 -3.84
N ILE A 36 -17.64 3.61 -4.84
CA ILE A 36 -18.54 4.73 -5.17
C ILE A 36 -19.64 4.35 -6.20
N GLY A 37 -19.80 3.06 -6.51
CA GLY A 37 -20.61 2.58 -7.62
C GLY A 37 -19.77 2.42 -8.90
N THR A 38 -20.43 2.34 -10.06
CA THR A 38 -19.75 2.14 -11.36
C THR A 38 -19.42 3.45 -12.07
N ASP A 39 -20.25 4.49 -11.89
CA ASP A 39 -20.11 5.77 -12.58
C ASP A 39 -19.59 6.84 -11.62
N PRO A 40 -18.29 7.19 -11.66
CA PRO A 40 -17.72 8.22 -10.80
C PRO A 40 -18.25 9.60 -11.18
N ASN A 41 -18.44 10.46 -10.18
CA ASN A 41 -18.81 11.84 -10.45
C ASN A 41 -17.62 12.63 -11.01
N LEU A 42 -17.55 12.77 -12.34
CA LEU A 42 -16.46 13.46 -13.03
C LEU A 42 -16.37 14.97 -12.74
N HIS A 43 -17.41 15.57 -12.14
CA HIS A 43 -17.35 16.97 -11.67
C HIS A 43 -16.61 17.09 -10.33
N LYS A 44 -16.47 15.99 -9.59
CA LYS A 44 -15.66 15.92 -8.38
C LYS A 44 -14.31 15.31 -8.74
N LYS A 45 -13.25 16.11 -8.64
CA LYS A 45 -11.87 15.64 -8.80
C LYS A 45 -11.39 14.92 -7.54
N GLU A 46 -12.04 13.82 -7.19
CA GLU A 46 -11.74 13.03 -6.00
C GLU A 46 -11.36 11.60 -6.38
N ILE A 47 -10.27 11.10 -5.78
CA ILE A 47 -9.94 9.67 -5.78
C ILE A 47 -10.37 9.15 -4.40
N PRO A 48 -11.42 8.33 -4.30
CA PRO A 48 -12.09 8.07 -3.04
C PRO A 48 -11.34 7.10 -2.11
N TRP A 49 -10.28 6.42 -2.59
CA TRP A 49 -9.49 5.49 -1.79
C TRP A 49 -8.02 5.90 -1.62
N PRO A 50 -7.41 5.58 -0.47
CA PRO A 50 -5.98 5.76 -0.27
C PRO A 50 -5.17 4.92 -1.26
N ARG A 51 -4.02 5.46 -1.70
CA ARG A 51 -3.07 4.73 -2.55
C ARG A 51 -2.29 3.68 -1.76
N VAL A 52 -2.03 2.53 -2.38
CA VAL A 52 -1.48 1.35 -1.71
C VAL A 52 -0.06 0.99 -2.12
N LEU A 53 0.42 1.48 -3.27
CA LEU A 53 1.81 1.24 -3.68
C LEU A 53 2.79 2.05 -2.83
N THR A 54 3.86 1.40 -2.38
CA THR A 54 5.00 2.06 -1.72
C THR A 54 5.83 2.86 -2.71
N ASP A 55 6.71 3.73 -2.22
CA ASP A 55 7.63 4.49 -3.08
C ASP A 55 8.59 3.55 -3.82
N GLU A 56 8.99 2.44 -3.21
CA GLU A 56 9.82 1.41 -3.83
C GLU A 56 9.06 0.68 -4.94
N GLU A 57 7.84 0.21 -4.68
CA GLU A 57 6.97 -0.42 -5.69
C GLU A 57 6.73 0.53 -6.88
N LYS A 58 6.50 1.82 -6.60
CA LYS A 58 6.36 2.85 -7.64
C LYS A 58 7.64 3.01 -8.45
N ARG A 59 8.81 3.10 -7.83
CA ARG A 59 10.08 3.22 -8.59
C ARG A 59 10.30 2.03 -9.51
N THR A 60 10.07 0.80 -9.02
CA THR A 60 10.18 -0.43 -9.81
C THR A 60 9.20 -0.41 -10.98
N ALA A 61 7.93 -0.09 -10.71
CA ALA A 61 6.90 -0.04 -11.74
C ALA A 61 7.16 1.07 -12.77
N THR A 62 7.73 2.22 -12.39
CA THR A 62 8.13 3.30 -13.33
C THR A 62 9.17 2.77 -14.30
N ALA A 63 10.23 2.16 -13.77
CA ALA A 63 11.32 1.65 -14.59
C ALA A 63 10.82 0.57 -15.56
N LEU A 64 9.97 -0.36 -15.09
CA LEU A 64 9.35 -1.37 -15.96
C LEU A 64 8.44 -0.75 -17.02
N GLY A 65 7.61 0.23 -16.64
CA GLY A 65 6.71 0.93 -17.55
C GLY A 65 7.45 1.62 -18.69
N ASP A 66 8.53 2.33 -18.38
CA ASP A 66 9.34 3.04 -19.38
C ASP A 66 10.18 2.09 -20.26
N ILE A 67 10.46 0.87 -19.77
CA ILE A 67 11.07 -0.18 -20.60
C ILE A 67 10.06 -0.73 -21.62
N ILE A 68 8.81 -0.94 -21.20
CA ILE A 68 7.75 -1.50 -22.06
C ILE A 68 7.25 -0.46 -23.06
N VAL A 69 7.04 0.77 -22.61
CA VAL A 69 6.58 1.91 -23.42
C VAL A 69 7.56 3.08 -23.23
N PRO A 70 8.68 3.06 -23.95
CA PRO A 70 9.64 4.16 -23.91
C PRO A 70 9.12 5.38 -24.68
N ALA A 71 9.78 6.52 -24.48
CA ALA A 71 9.58 7.66 -25.36
C ALA A 71 10.20 7.38 -26.74
N ASP A 72 9.45 7.67 -27.79
CA ASP A 72 9.87 7.50 -29.18
C ASP A 72 9.28 8.60 -30.09
N GLU A 73 9.36 8.40 -31.41
CA GLU A 73 8.82 9.36 -32.39
C GLU A 73 7.28 9.46 -32.37
N PHE A 74 6.60 8.48 -31.78
CA PHE A 74 5.14 8.42 -31.70
C PHE A 74 4.59 8.95 -30.38
N GLY A 75 5.42 9.09 -29.35
CA GLY A 75 4.96 9.65 -28.09
C GLY A 75 5.93 9.63 -26.91
N PRO A 76 5.46 10.16 -25.77
CA PRO A 76 6.22 10.14 -24.52
C PRO A 76 6.23 8.74 -23.89
N ALA A 77 7.17 8.52 -22.96
CA ALA A 77 7.22 7.31 -22.16
C ALA A 77 6.00 7.17 -21.24
N ALA A 78 5.71 5.94 -20.76
CA ALA A 78 4.61 5.66 -19.84
C ALA A 78 4.61 6.57 -18.60
N SER A 79 5.78 6.79 -18.00
CA SER A 79 5.94 7.64 -16.81
C SER A 79 5.58 9.09 -17.08
N ALA A 80 5.89 9.60 -18.28
CA ALA A 80 5.65 10.99 -18.66
C ALA A 80 4.16 11.33 -18.84
N VAL A 81 3.28 10.32 -18.95
CA VAL A 81 1.82 10.50 -19.07
C VAL A 81 1.04 9.94 -17.88
N GLY A 82 1.71 9.61 -16.78
CA GLY A 82 1.05 9.24 -15.52
C GLY A 82 0.41 7.85 -15.52
N VAL A 83 0.87 6.91 -16.36
CA VAL A 83 0.37 5.52 -16.37
C VAL A 83 0.47 4.89 -14.98
N LEU A 84 1.51 5.23 -14.23
CA LEU A 84 1.72 4.67 -12.90
C LEU A 84 0.75 5.18 -11.85
N ASP A 85 0.35 6.44 -11.96
CA ASP A 85 -0.71 6.99 -11.12
C ASP A 85 -2.03 6.28 -11.40
N PHE A 86 -2.28 5.86 -12.63
CA PHE A 86 -3.45 5.03 -12.97
C PHE A 86 -3.34 3.62 -12.38
N ILE A 87 -2.17 2.96 -12.48
CA ILE A 87 -1.99 1.61 -11.92
C ILE A 87 -2.16 1.62 -10.40
N ASP A 88 -1.54 2.58 -9.70
CA ASP A 88 -1.68 2.74 -8.25
C ASP A 88 -3.15 3.02 -7.88
N GLU A 89 -3.89 3.77 -8.71
CA GLU A 89 -5.33 4.00 -8.52
C GLU A 89 -6.13 2.70 -8.63
N TRP A 90 -5.87 1.95 -9.69
CA TRP A 90 -6.56 0.70 -10.01
C TRP A 90 -6.40 -0.32 -8.90
N VAL A 91 -5.16 -0.60 -8.48
CA VAL A 91 -4.88 -1.63 -7.45
C VAL A 91 -5.27 -1.18 -6.04
N SER A 92 -5.55 0.12 -5.86
CA SER A 92 -6.07 0.66 -4.60
C SER A 92 -7.60 0.57 -4.51
N ALA A 93 -8.30 0.33 -5.62
CA ALA A 93 -9.75 0.33 -5.63
C ALA A 93 -10.33 -0.88 -4.87
N PRO A 94 -11.43 -0.69 -4.12
CA PRO A 94 -12.00 -1.74 -3.26
C PRO A 94 -12.85 -2.78 -4.01
N TYR A 95 -12.90 -2.71 -5.34
CA TYR A 95 -13.70 -3.61 -6.15
C TYR A 95 -13.03 -4.98 -6.31
N GLU A 96 -13.83 -6.03 -6.44
CA GLU A 96 -13.33 -7.41 -6.41
C GLU A 96 -12.26 -7.70 -7.48
N ALA A 97 -12.43 -7.18 -8.71
CA ALA A 97 -11.46 -7.38 -9.79
C ALA A 97 -10.13 -6.70 -9.46
N GLN A 98 -10.18 -5.45 -9.01
CA GLN A 98 -9.03 -4.65 -8.62
C GLN A 98 -8.29 -5.26 -7.42
N GLN A 99 -9.02 -5.83 -6.46
CA GLN A 99 -8.45 -6.57 -5.34
C GLN A 99 -7.79 -7.89 -5.77
N LYS A 100 -8.26 -8.52 -6.85
CA LYS A 100 -7.58 -9.69 -7.45
C LYS A 100 -6.31 -9.26 -8.16
N ASP A 101 -6.36 -8.18 -8.93
CA ASP A 101 -5.19 -7.66 -9.65
C ASP A 101 -4.11 -7.16 -8.69
N GLN A 102 -4.49 -6.48 -7.60
CA GLN A 102 -3.56 -6.06 -6.55
C GLN A 102 -2.73 -7.23 -6.00
N LYS A 103 -3.36 -8.39 -5.79
CA LYS A 103 -2.71 -9.61 -5.28
C LYS A 103 -1.76 -10.27 -6.28
N VAL A 104 -1.84 -9.89 -7.55
CA VAL A 104 -0.94 -10.37 -8.61
C VAL A 104 0.18 -9.35 -8.86
N ILE A 105 -0.17 -8.07 -8.94
CA ILE A 105 0.76 -6.99 -9.34
C ILE A 105 1.78 -6.71 -8.23
N ARG A 106 1.33 -6.51 -6.98
CA ARG A 106 2.23 -6.07 -5.90
C ARG A 106 3.36 -7.05 -5.60
N PRO A 107 3.11 -8.37 -5.49
CA PRO A 107 4.20 -9.34 -5.30
C PRO A 107 5.21 -9.40 -6.45
N GLY A 108 4.87 -8.88 -7.64
CA GLY A 108 5.78 -8.78 -8.76
C GLY A 108 6.64 -7.51 -8.77
N LEU A 109 6.42 -6.58 -7.82
CA LEU A 109 7.13 -5.31 -7.69
C LEU A 109 8.10 -5.26 -6.49
N GLU A 110 8.05 -6.28 -5.63
CA GLU A 110 9.00 -6.55 -4.52
C GLU A 110 10.26 -7.26 -5.01
#